data_AF-A0A3L7RFU4-F1
#
_entry.id   AF-A0A3L7RFU4-F1
#
_cell.length_a   1.000
_cell.length_b   1.000
_cell.length_c   1.000
_cell.angle_alpha   90.00
_cell.angle_beta   90.00
_cell.angle_gamma   90.00
#
_symmetry.space_group_name_H-M   'P 1'
#
loop_
_entity.id
_entity.type
_entity.pdbx_description
1 polymer ?
#
loop_
_entity_poly.entity_id
_entity_poly.type
_entity_poly.pdbx_seq_one_letter_code
_entity_poly.pdbx_strand_id
1 'polypeptide(L)'
;MATECVTTANSITEVLLAGDAVLNLTQQPLNTIAGTMFVSSEQNCVSLENHPCWFRWSPKTVQEIGGLISDAAFRIVVVSEEECCDAELLVRELVAQRVPHLHCTLMNPCDADNYMDEQDAEAVSERLRQLGYL
;
A
#
# COMPACT_ATOMS: atom_id res chain seq x y z
N MET A 1 -6.76 -14.61 -8.10
CA MET A 1 -6.90 -14.18 -6.71
C MET A 1 -5.98 -12.98 -6.54
N ALA A 2 -6.54 -11.79 -6.28
CA ALA A 2 -5.76 -10.67 -5.79
C ALA A 2 -5.59 -10.88 -4.29
N THR A 3 -4.36 -10.83 -3.80
CA THR A 3 -4.11 -10.73 -2.35
C THR A 3 -4.17 -9.26 -1.98
N GLU A 4 -4.97 -8.93 -0.97
CA GLU A 4 -5.15 -7.58 -0.44
C GLU A 4 -4.55 -7.52 0.98
N CYS A 5 -4.02 -6.37 1.32
CA CYS A 5 -3.19 -6.12 2.49
C CYS A 5 -3.50 -4.71 3.00
N VAL A 6 -3.51 -4.53 4.32
CA VAL A 6 -3.67 -3.23 4.95
C VAL A 6 -2.49 -3.02 5.88
N THR A 7 -1.78 -1.91 5.72
CA THR A 7 -0.54 -1.64 6.45
C THR A 7 -0.31 -0.14 6.62
N THR A 8 0.79 0.25 7.26
CA THR A 8 1.24 1.64 7.35
C THR A 8 2.52 1.82 6.54
N ALA A 9 2.86 3.07 6.17
CA ALA A 9 4.11 3.36 5.46
C ALA A 9 5.36 2.89 6.23
N ASN A 10 5.25 2.78 7.56
CA ASN A 10 6.33 2.30 8.43
C ASN A 10 6.44 0.77 8.48
N SER A 11 5.30 0.06 8.41
CA SER A 11 5.23 -1.41 8.51
C SER A 11 5.23 -2.12 7.14
N ILE A 12 5.24 -1.39 6.02
CA ILE A 12 5.22 -1.99 4.68
C ILE A 12 6.38 -2.97 4.45
N THR A 13 7.53 -2.78 5.13
CA THR A 13 8.67 -3.70 5.07
C THR A 13 8.37 -5.10 5.56
N GLU A 14 7.37 -5.30 6.43
CA GLU A 14 6.96 -6.62 6.92
C GLU A 14 6.24 -7.44 5.83
N VAL A 15 5.76 -6.77 4.79
CA VAL A 15 5.00 -7.35 3.69
C VAL A 15 5.88 -7.60 2.45
N LEU A 16 6.92 -6.78 2.28
CA LEU A 16 7.86 -6.88 1.16
C LEU A 16 8.76 -8.10 1.31
N LEU A 17 8.86 -8.90 0.25
CA LEU A 17 9.77 -10.03 0.12
C LEU A 17 10.91 -9.72 -0.84
N ALA A 18 11.98 -10.51 -0.76
CA ALA A 18 13.10 -10.40 -1.69
C ALA A 18 12.63 -10.69 -3.13
N GLY A 19 12.92 -9.75 -4.05
CA GLY A 19 12.52 -9.83 -5.45
C GLY A 19 11.12 -9.29 -5.76
N ASP A 20 10.46 -8.67 -4.79
CA ASP A 20 9.26 -7.86 -5.04
C ASP A 20 9.63 -6.53 -5.71
N ALA A 21 8.76 -6.10 -6.64
CA ALA A 21 8.82 -4.75 -7.21
C ALA A 21 7.69 -3.89 -6.62
N VAL A 22 8.03 -2.75 -6.05
CA VAL A 22 7.10 -1.83 -5.40
C VAL A 22 6.57 -0.83 -6.41
N LEU A 23 5.25 -0.77 -6.54
CA LEU A 23 4.57 0.24 -7.33
C LEU A 23 3.88 1.20 -6.37
N ASN A 24 4.50 2.36 -6.16
CA ASN A 24 4.02 3.36 -5.21
C ASN A 24 3.07 4.36 -5.91
N LEU A 25 1.78 4.28 -5.58
CA LEU A 25 0.74 5.24 -5.99
C LEU A 25 0.51 6.33 -4.94
N THR A 26 1.23 6.29 -3.81
CA THR A 26 1.04 7.21 -2.69
C THR A 26 1.93 8.45 -2.85
N GLN A 27 1.52 9.56 -2.22
CA GLN A 27 2.35 10.77 -2.22
C GLN A 27 3.43 10.73 -1.14
N GLN A 28 3.38 9.74 -0.25
CA GLN A 28 4.32 9.60 0.85
C GLN A 28 5.50 8.66 0.53
N PRO A 29 6.68 8.92 1.12
CA PRO A 29 7.79 7.99 1.04
C PRO A 29 7.47 6.70 1.81
N LEU A 30 7.93 5.57 1.28
CA LEU A 30 7.77 4.25 1.89
C LEU A 30 9.07 3.82 2.57
N ASN A 31 8.97 3.23 3.76
CA ASN A 31 10.11 2.50 4.31
C ASN A 31 10.32 1.24 3.47
N THR A 32 11.51 1.09 2.90
CA THR A 32 11.83 -0.04 2.02
C THR A 32 13.11 -0.73 2.48
N ILE A 33 13.30 -1.96 2.03
CA ILE A 33 14.45 -2.78 2.39
C ILE A 33 15.55 -2.54 1.35
N ALA A 34 16.81 -2.68 1.76
CA ALA A 34 17.93 -2.63 0.82
C ALA A 34 17.74 -3.66 -0.32
N GLY A 35 17.78 -3.19 -1.56
CA GLY A 35 17.56 -4.02 -2.75
C GLY A 35 16.11 -4.11 -3.23
N THR A 36 15.17 -3.36 -2.62
CA THR A 36 13.82 -3.19 -3.16
C THR A 36 13.89 -2.50 -4.53
N MET A 37 13.24 -3.09 -5.53
CA MET A 37 13.06 -2.48 -6.85
C MET A 37 11.76 -1.70 -6.87
N PHE A 38 11.72 -0.59 -7.59
CA PHE A 38 10.57 0.27 -7.73
C PHE A 38 10.11 0.31 -9.18
N VAL A 39 8.82 0.21 -9.40
CA VAL A 39 8.23 0.36 -10.73
C VAL A 39 8.08 1.84 -11.02
N SER A 40 8.81 2.33 -12.02
CA SER A 40 8.69 3.70 -12.53
C SER A 40 7.88 3.72 -13.81
N SER A 41 7.18 4.83 -14.05
CA SER A 41 6.49 5.10 -15.32
C SER A 41 6.96 6.44 -15.89
N GLU A 42 8.20 6.49 -16.34
CA GLU A 42 8.74 7.69 -17.00
C GLU A 42 8.56 7.62 -18.51
N GLN A 43 8.22 8.75 -19.13
CA GLN A 43 8.20 8.92 -20.59
C GLN A 43 7.32 7.91 -21.36
N ASN A 44 6.22 7.45 -20.74
CA ASN A 44 5.32 6.40 -21.26
C ASN A 44 5.95 4.99 -21.36
N CYS A 45 7.02 4.73 -20.63
CA CYS A 45 7.61 3.40 -20.50
C CYS A 45 7.64 2.99 -19.03
N VAL A 46 7.41 1.70 -18.77
CA VAL A 46 7.61 1.12 -17.45
C VAL A 46 9.04 0.58 -17.31
N SER A 47 9.73 0.97 -16.24
CA SER A 47 11.07 0.47 -15.88
C SER A 47 11.14 0.06 -14.41
N LEU A 48 12.16 -0.73 -14.05
CA LEU A 48 12.52 -0.97 -12.65
C LEU A 48 13.68 -0.06 -12.27
N GLU A 49 13.52 0.67 -11.18
CA GLU A 49 14.52 1.52 -10.58
C GLU A 49 14.94 0.97 -9.21
N ASN A 50 16.17 1.28 -8.79
CA ASN A 50 16.70 0.88 -7.47
C ASN A 50 16.55 1.98 -6.41
N HIS A 51 15.80 3.03 -6.72
CA HIS A 51 15.48 4.12 -5.82
C HIS A 51 13.97 4.37 -5.78
N PRO A 52 13.43 4.95 -4.70
CA PRO A 52 12.03 5.29 -4.62
C PRO A 52 11.60 6.19 -5.78
N CYS A 53 10.51 5.81 -6.45
CA CYS A 53 9.91 6.53 -7.57
C CYS A 53 8.40 6.63 -7.37
N TRP A 54 7.80 7.64 -7.99
CA TRP A 54 6.35 7.72 -8.12
C TRP A 54 5.91 7.04 -9.41
N PHE A 55 4.82 6.29 -9.32
CA PHE A 55 4.21 5.66 -10.47
C PHE A 55 2.94 6.40 -10.85
N ARG A 56 2.80 6.73 -12.13
CA ARG A 56 1.58 7.30 -12.68
C ARG A 56 0.87 6.26 -13.53
N TRP A 57 -0.32 5.88 -13.08
CA TRP A 57 -1.11 4.91 -13.81
C TRP A 57 -1.52 5.40 -15.19
N SER A 58 -1.45 4.50 -16.18
CA SER A 58 -2.11 4.68 -17.47
C SER A 58 -2.59 3.33 -18.02
N PRO A 59 -3.57 3.30 -18.94
CA PRO A 59 -4.06 2.04 -19.51
C PRO A 59 -3.00 1.24 -20.27
N LYS A 60 -1.93 1.90 -20.75
CA LYS A 60 -0.86 1.24 -21.53
C LYS A 60 0.19 0.56 -20.65
N THR A 61 0.36 0.98 -19.39
CA THR A 61 1.46 0.53 -18.54
C THR A 61 1.29 -0.90 -18.02
N VAL A 62 0.07 -1.44 -17.98
CA VAL A 62 -0.18 -2.79 -17.42
C VAL A 62 0.44 -3.89 -18.29
N GLN A 63 0.40 -3.73 -19.62
CA GLN A 63 1.03 -4.69 -20.53
C GLN A 63 2.55 -4.72 -20.35
N GLU A 64 3.17 -3.56 -20.13
CA GLU A 64 4.61 -3.45 -19.90
C GLU A 64 5.02 -4.02 -18.54
N ILE A 65 4.19 -3.81 -17.52
CA ILE A 65 4.32 -4.42 -16.19
C ILE A 65 4.40 -5.95 -16.28
N GLY A 66 3.53 -6.58 -17.07
CA GLY A 66 3.55 -8.05 -17.24
C GLY A 66 4.87 -8.56 -17.84
N GLY A 67 5.45 -7.80 -18.78
CA GLY A 67 6.78 -8.10 -19.34
C GLY A 67 7.89 -7.99 -18.30
N LEU A 68 7.85 -6.97 -17.46
CA LEU A 68 8.85 -6.70 -16.42
C LEU A 68 8.99 -7.83 -15.39
N ILE A 69 7.85 -8.36 -14.91
CA ILE A 69 7.81 -9.42 -13.89
C ILE A 69 8.41 -10.71 -14.43
N SER A 70 8.28 -10.94 -15.73
CA SER A 70 8.83 -12.15 -16.35
C SER A 70 10.37 -12.20 -16.32
N ASP A 71 11.03 -11.04 -16.23
CA ASP A 71 12.48 -10.90 -16.40
C ASP A 71 13.21 -10.63 -15.08
N ALA A 72 12.60 -9.83 -14.17
CA ALA A 72 13.35 -9.25 -13.05
C ALA A 72 12.66 -9.26 -11.67
N ALA A 73 11.36 -9.54 -11.56
CA ALA A 73 10.63 -9.47 -10.29
C ALA A 73 9.63 -10.63 -10.12
N PHE A 74 9.46 -11.17 -8.92
CA PHE A 74 8.55 -12.31 -8.71
C PHE A 74 7.07 -11.91 -8.68
N ARG A 75 6.78 -10.71 -8.17
CA ARG A 75 5.44 -10.12 -8.09
C ARG A 75 5.53 -8.61 -7.91
N ILE A 76 4.42 -7.92 -8.15
CA ILE A 76 4.28 -6.48 -7.88
C ILE A 76 3.53 -6.25 -6.57
N VAL A 77 4.07 -5.36 -5.75
CA VAL A 77 3.38 -4.85 -4.56
C VAL A 77 2.87 -3.46 -4.90
N VAL A 78 1.57 -3.34 -5.17
CA VAL A 78 0.88 -2.08 -5.40
C VAL A 78 0.59 -1.45 -4.06
N VAL A 79 1.15 -0.27 -3.80
CA VAL A 79 0.94 0.46 -2.56
C VAL A 79 0.11 1.71 -2.87
N SER A 80 -1.05 1.84 -2.23
CA SER A 80 -1.97 2.96 -2.45
C SER A 80 -2.51 3.52 -1.15
N GLU A 81 -3.00 4.74 -1.19
CA GLU A 81 -3.86 5.30 -0.14
C GLU A 81 -5.30 4.77 -0.30
N GLU A 82 -6.12 4.91 0.74
CA GLU A 82 -7.50 4.38 0.79
C GLU A 82 -8.39 4.99 -0.30
N GLU A 83 -8.22 6.27 -0.61
CA GLU A 83 -9.03 7.01 -1.59
C GLU A 83 -8.43 7.02 -3.01
N CYS A 84 -7.48 6.13 -3.30
CA CYS A 84 -6.79 6.10 -4.59
C CYS A 84 -7.59 5.36 -5.67
N CYS A 85 -8.38 6.09 -6.47
CA CYS A 85 -9.16 5.53 -7.59
C CYS A 85 -8.32 4.76 -8.62
N ASP A 86 -7.07 5.18 -8.84
CA ASP A 86 -6.17 4.55 -9.80
C ASP A 86 -5.74 3.13 -9.34
N ALA A 87 -5.74 2.87 -8.03
CA ALA A 87 -5.34 1.59 -7.47
C ALA A 87 -6.33 0.47 -7.84
N GLU A 88 -7.63 0.71 -7.69
CA GLU A 88 -8.66 -0.28 -8.05
C GLU A 88 -8.61 -0.63 -9.55
N LEU A 89 -8.45 0.38 -10.41
CA LEU A 89 -8.33 0.18 -11.86
C LEU A 89 -7.08 -0.62 -12.22
N LEU A 90 -5.94 -0.28 -11.62
CA LEU A 90 -4.69 -0.99 -11.82
C LEU A 90 -4.79 -2.45 -11.36
N VAL A 91 -5.29 -2.70 -10.15
CA VAL A 91 -5.45 -4.06 -9.59
C VAL A 91 -6.37 -4.89 -10.47
N ARG A 92 -7.49 -4.33 -10.93
CA ARG A 92 -8.40 -5.03 -11.84
C ARG A 92 -7.73 -5.45 -13.14
N GLU A 93 -6.92 -4.58 -13.73
CA GLU A 93 -6.17 -4.90 -14.95
C GLU A 93 -5.06 -5.93 -14.70
N LEU A 94 -4.36 -5.86 -13.57
CA LEU A 94 -3.36 -6.86 -13.17
C LEU A 94 -3.98 -8.25 -13.00
N VAL A 95 -5.19 -8.32 -12.39
CA VAL A 95 -5.98 -9.56 -12.31
C VAL A 95 -6.34 -10.07 -13.71
N ALA A 96 -6.82 -9.20 -14.59
CA ALA A 96 -7.21 -9.57 -15.95
C ALA A 96 -6.04 -10.14 -16.76
N GLN A 97 -4.84 -9.59 -16.57
CA GLN A 97 -3.61 -10.04 -17.24
C GLN A 97 -2.89 -11.18 -16.50
N ARG A 98 -3.45 -11.68 -15.38
CA ARG A 98 -2.86 -12.72 -14.52
C ARG A 98 -1.44 -12.39 -14.04
N VAL A 99 -1.20 -11.11 -13.82
CA VAL A 99 0.05 -10.63 -13.24
C VAL A 99 0.06 -10.98 -11.73
N PRO A 100 1.12 -11.63 -11.20
CA PRO A 100 1.28 -11.82 -9.76
C PRO A 100 1.39 -10.46 -9.04
N HIS A 101 0.43 -10.16 -8.17
CA HIS A 101 0.42 -8.90 -7.44
C HIS A 101 -0.16 -9.03 -6.02
N LEU A 102 0.21 -8.06 -5.19
CA LEU A 102 -0.31 -7.81 -3.85
C LEU A 102 -0.72 -6.34 -3.78
N HIS A 103 -1.96 -6.07 -3.41
CA HIS A 103 -2.42 -4.69 -3.18
C HIS A 103 -2.35 -4.39 -1.68
N CYS A 104 -1.62 -3.34 -1.32
CA CYS A 104 -1.45 -2.86 0.03
C CYS A 104 -1.99 -1.44 0.16
N THR A 105 -3.07 -1.31 0.93
CA THR A 105 -3.64 -0.01 1.27
C THR A 105 -2.95 0.53 2.52
N LEU A 106 -2.46 1.76 2.44
CA LEU A 106 -1.86 2.46 3.57
C LEU A 106 -2.95 3.14 4.38
N MET A 107 -3.06 2.76 5.65
CA MET A 107 -3.84 3.50 6.63
C MET A 107 -3.11 4.77 7.03
N ASN A 108 -3.82 5.88 7.08
CA ASN A 108 -3.28 7.12 7.63
C ASN A 108 -3.07 6.93 9.14
N PRO A 109 -1.91 7.35 9.69
CA PRO A 109 -1.66 7.25 11.12
C PRO A 109 -2.62 8.12 11.95
N CYS A 110 -3.26 9.14 11.37
CA CYS A 110 -4.26 9.96 12.04
C CYS A 110 -5.57 9.22 12.34
N ASP A 111 -5.93 8.18 11.59
CA ASP A 111 -7.15 7.40 11.85
C ASP A 111 -6.97 6.41 13.01
N ALA A 112 -5.73 6.18 13.46
CA ALA A 112 -5.45 5.36 14.63
C ALA A 112 -5.71 6.09 15.97
N ASP A 113 -5.66 7.44 15.99
CA ASP A 113 -5.92 8.25 17.19
C ASP A 113 -7.40 8.67 17.34
N ASN A 114 -8.21 8.53 16.29
CA ASN A 114 -9.63 8.88 16.31
C ASN A 114 -10.53 7.82 16.96
N TYR A 115 -9.96 6.77 17.55
CA TYR A 115 -10.70 5.73 18.30
C TYR A 115 -10.65 5.95 19.83
N MET A 116 -10.36 7.17 20.27
CA MET A 116 -10.55 7.62 21.65
C MET A 116 -11.43 8.88 21.63
N ASP A 117 -12.69 8.73 21.25
CA ASP A 117 -13.69 9.76 21.52
C ASP A 117 -13.70 10.02 23.03
N GLU A 118 -13.36 11.25 23.43
CA GLU A 118 -13.36 11.75 24.81
C GLU A 118 -14.71 11.61 25.54
N GLN A 119 -15.75 11.07 24.88
CA GLN A 119 -17.06 10.77 25.47
C GLN A 119 -17.09 9.48 26.32
N ASP A 120 -16.14 8.55 26.16
CA ASP A 120 -16.16 7.31 26.96
C ASP A 120 -15.49 7.45 28.35
N ALA A 121 -14.63 8.44 28.53
CA ALA A 121 -13.95 8.66 29.81
C ALA A 121 -14.93 9.09 30.92
N GLU A 122 -15.93 9.90 30.57
CA GLU A 122 -16.91 10.40 31.54
C GLU A 122 -17.89 9.29 31.97
N ALA A 123 -18.32 8.44 31.03
CA ALA A 123 -19.19 7.29 31.30
C ALA A 123 -18.53 6.24 32.20
N VAL A 124 -17.22 6.01 32.05
CA VAL A 124 -16.44 5.12 32.93
C VAL A 124 -16.28 5.73 34.33
N SER A 125 -16.06 7.04 34.43
CA SER A 125 -15.92 7.73 35.72
C SER A 125 -17.20 7.69 36.56
N GLU A 126 -18.38 7.85 35.95
CA GLU A 126 -19.66 7.75 36.66
C GLU A 126 -19.94 6.33 37.16
N ARG A 127 -19.58 5.30 36.39
CA ARG A 127 -19.71 3.90 36.84
C ARG A 127 -18.79 3.56 38.00
N LEU A 128 -17.55 4.05 38.01
CA LEU A 128 -16.61 3.80 39.11
C LEU A 128 -17.05 4.48 40.41
N ARG A 129 -17.65 5.67 40.33
CA ARG A 129 -18.27 6.35 41.49
C ARG A 129 -19.48 5.60 42.04
N GLN A 130 -20.32 5.03 41.17
CA GLN A 130 -21.46 4.20 41.62
C GLN A 130 -21.03 2.88 42.27
N LEU A 131 -19.86 2.36 41.90
CA LEU A 131 -19.27 1.14 42.47
C LEU A 131 -18.38 1.39 43.70
N GLY A 132 -18.19 2.65 44.11
CA GLY A 132 -17.46 3.04 45.32
C GLY A 132 -15.93 2.97 45.21
N TYR A 133 -15.39 3.00 43.99
CA TYR A 133 -13.95 3.02 43.74
C TYR A 133 -13.36 4.44 43.60
N LEU A 134 -14.22 5.47 43.71
CA LEU A 134 -13.94 6.90 43.83
C LEU A 134 -14.89 7.50 44.88
#